data_AF-A0A9F5J6X5-F1
#
_entry.id   AF-A0A9F5J6X5-F1
#
_cell.length_a   1.000
_cell.length_b   1.000
_cell.length_c   1.000
_cell.angle_alpha   90.00
_cell.angle_beta   90.00
_cell.angle_gamma   90.00
#
_symmetry.space_group_name_H-M   'P 1'
#
loop_
_entity.id
_entity.type
_entity.pdbx_description
1 polymer ?
#
loop_
_entity_poly.entity_id
_entity_poly.type
_entity_poly.pdbx_seq_one_letter_code
_entity_poly.pdbx_strand_id
1 'polypeptide(L)'
;MANRHHRAAALIQDATRDSRLLPPIPALQRVTSSGHQADGKDAAPPDNTFKLQESRSSHPTELSCEAKAALTLQCAFRRILARREKKRRLKEQQEYNELMDRLQREAFVALVKREQEEAERERKKEEEEKRKQREEQQRRKRMLEAAFEGDVEEMKAVLKEVADLDTKNGVGTDENGKVVRLQHHLNMVDCTDANGNTPLSEASGGGHPEAIRMLIENGGNPNSR
;
A
#
# COMPACT_ATOMS: atom_id res chain seq x y z
N MET A 1 -10.92 -21.77 -10.84
CA MET A 1 -9.71 -20.91 -10.93
C MET A 1 -9.81 -19.77 -11.96
N ALA A 2 -11.01 -19.37 -12.43
CA ALA A 2 -11.13 -18.37 -13.51
C ALA A 2 -11.41 -16.92 -13.06
N ASN A 3 -11.57 -16.64 -11.75
CA ASN A 3 -12.13 -15.36 -11.28
C ASN A 3 -11.11 -14.37 -10.69
N ARG A 4 -9.80 -14.67 -10.74
CA ARG A 4 -8.74 -13.77 -10.22
C ARG A 4 -8.12 -12.88 -11.29
N HIS A 5 -8.16 -13.26 -12.56
CA HIS A 5 -7.55 -12.48 -13.64
C HIS A 5 -8.39 -11.25 -14.05
N HIS A 6 -9.70 -11.23 -13.77
CA HIS A 6 -10.54 -10.07 -14.10
C HIS A 6 -10.42 -8.91 -13.10
N ARG A 7 -10.06 -9.17 -11.82
CA ARG A 7 -9.86 -8.09 -10.83
C ARG A 7 -8.53 -7.34 -11.02
N ALA A 8 -7.50 -8.01 -11.54
CA ALA A 8 -6.22 -7.37 -11.84
C ALA A 8 -6.31 -6.41 -13.04
N ALA A 9 -7.18 -6.68 -14.02
CA ALA A 9 -7.40 -5.77 -15.15
C ALA A 9 -8.20 -4.52 -14.78
N ALA A 10 -9.11 -4.62 -13.80
CA ALA A 10 -9.92 -3.48 -13.34
C ALA A 10 -9.11 -2.46 -12.52
N LEU A 11 -8.08 -2.89 -11.77
CA LEU A 11 -7.26 -1.98 -10.96
C LEU A 11 -6.30 -1.11 -11.79
N ILE A 12 -6.02 -1.49 -13.04
CA ILE A 12 -5.13 -0.74 -13.94
C ILE A 12 -5.88 0.42 -14.62
N GLN A 13 -7.22 0.36 -14.70
CA GLN A 13 -8.00 1.44 -15.33
C GLN A 13 -8.24 2.65 -14.40
N ASP A 14 -8.19 2.50 -13.08
CA ASP A 14 -8.39 3.62 -12.15
C ASP A 14 -7.13 4.46 -11.88
N ALA A 15 -5.92 3.92 -12.14
CA ALA A 15 -4.66 4.65 -11.91
C ALA A 15 -4.31 5.67 -13.02
N THR A 16 -5.08 5.72 -14.12
CA THR A 16 -4.83 6.64 -15.24
C THR A 16 -5.68 7.92 -15.18
N ARG A 17 -6.49 8.11 -14.14
CA ARG A 17 -7.42 9.25 -14.05
C ARG A 17 -6.92 10.43 -13.22
N ASP A 18 -5.76 10.33 -12.58
CA ASP A 18 -5.18 11.46 -11.83
C ASP A 18 -3.91 11.98 -12.49
N SER A 19 -4.11 12.77 -13.55
CA SER A 19 -3.10 13.54 -14.26
C SER A 19 -2.50 14.70 -13.44
N ARG A 20 -2.65 14.70 -12.11
CA ARG A 20 -2.25 15.79 -11.20
C ARG A 20 -0.96 15.55 -10.41
N LEU A 21 -0.28 14.41 -10.61
CA LEU A 21 0.97 14.08 -9.88
C LEU A 21 2.22 13.97 -10.77
N LEU A 22 2.19 14.55 -11.97
CA LEU A 22 3.43 14.84 -12.69
C LEU A 22 4.00 16.15 -12.14
N PRO A 23 5.23 16.16 -11.61
CA PRO A 23 5.87 17.42 -11.22
C PRO A 23 5.96 18.32 -12.47
N PRO A 24 5.65 19.62 -12.35
CA PRO A 24 5.70 20.52 -13.49
C PRO A 24 7.10 20.53 -14.07
N ILE A 25 7.19 20.28 -15.38
CA ILE A 25 8.43 20.43 -16.15
C ILE A 25 8.92 21.87 -15.90
N PRO A 26 10.15 22.09 -15.39
CA PRO A 26 10.66 23.43 -15.21
C PRO A 26 10.77 24.07 -16.60
N ALA A 27 9.85 25.01 -16.87
CA ALA A 27 9.89 25.83 -18.06
C ALA A 27 11.24 26.55 -18.06
N LEU A 28 12.07 26.26 -19.07
CA LEU A 28 13.18 27.13 -19.42
C LEU A 28 12.61 28.55 -19.52
N GLN A 29 12.95 29.40 -18.55
CA GLN A 29 12.55 30.79 -18.50
C GLN A 29 12.94 31.44 -19.82
N ARG A 30 11.94 31.63 -20.68
CA ARG A 30 12.01 32.56 -21.78
C ARG A 30 11.89 33.92 -21.11
N VAL A 31 13.00 34.67 -21.07
CA VAL A 31 12.98 36.07 -20.67
C VAL A 31 12.06 36.78 -21.66
N THR A 32 10.82 37.02 -21.26
CA THR A 32 9.87 37.89 -21.96
C THR A 32 9.51 39.00 -21.02
N SER A 33 10.04 40.19 -21.33
CA SER A 33 9.58 41.47 -20.81
C SER A 33 8.07 41.57 -20.91
N SER A 34 7.45 41.86 -19.77
CA SER A 34 6.16 42.53 -19.54
C SER A 34 5.21 42.68 -20.74
N GLY A 35 4.04 42.04 -20.65
CA GLY A 35 2.85 42.41 -21.39
C GLY A 35 1.60 42.09 -20.57
N HIS A 36 1.00 43.12 -19.96
CA HIS A 36 -0.39 43.09 -19.52
C HIS A 36 -1.30 43.06 -20.76
N GLN A 37 -2.34 42.24 -20.72
CA GLN A 37 -3.51 42.36 -21.61
C GLN A 37 -4.58 43.20 -20.89
N ALA A 38 -5.16 44.16 -21.60
CA ALA A 38 -6.59 44.42 -21.54
C ALA A 38 -7.06 45.22 -22.77
N ASP A 39 -8.11 44.68 -23.36
CA ASP A 39 -9.21 45.33 -24.07
C ASP A 39 -9.05 45.85 -25.50
N GLY A 40 -9.96 45.33 -26.33
CA GLY A 40 -10.11 45.69 -27.73
C GLY A 40 -10.77 47.05 -27.95
N LYS A 41 -10.53 47.56 -29.16
CA LYS A 41 -11.42 48.44 -29.92
C LYS A 41 -10.87 48.58 -31.32
N ASP A 42 -11.81 48.69 -32.26
CA ASP A 42 -11.61 48.87 -33.69
C ASP A 42 -10.55 49.93 -34.02
N ALA A 43 -9.56 49.55 -34.83
CA ALA A 43 -8.76 50.49 -35.61
C ALA A 43 -8.16 49.77 -36.82
N ALA A 44 -8.55 50.22 -38.01
CA ALA A 44 -7.98 49.82 -39.28
C ALA A 44 -6.44 49.88 -39.27
N PRO A 45 -5.74 49.03 -40.03
CA PRO A 45 -4.28 49.10 -40.10
C PRO A 45 -3.88 50.46 -40.67
N PRO A 46 -3.00 51.24 -40.00
CA PRO A 46 -2.44 52.42 -40.61
C PRO A 46 -1.57 51.99 -41.79
N ASP A 47 -1.91 52.53 -42.95
CA ASP A 47 -1.06 52.62 -44.13
C ASP A 47 0.27 53.24 -43.71
N ASN A 48 1.25 52.38 -43.43
CA ASN A 48 2.62 52.82 -43.29
C ASN A 48 3.49 51.88 -44.11
N THR A 49 3.37 52.08 -45.42
CA THR A 49 4.40 51.80 -46.40
C THR A 49 5.69 52.50 -45.97
N PHE A 50 6.40 51.90 -45.01
CA PHE A 50 7.81 52.15 -44.84
C PHE A 50 8.48 51.56 -46.07
N LYS A 51 8.66 52.41 -47.08
CA LYS A 51 9.60 52.20 -48.17
C LYS A 51 10.93 51.82 -47.52
N LEU A 52 11.20 50.52 -47.41
CA LEU A 52 12.56 50.02 -47.47
C LEU A 52 13.03 50.42 -48.85
N GLN A 53 13.68 51.58 -48.87
CA GLN A 53 14.38 52.12 -50.00
C GLN A 53 15.50 51.11 -50.28
N GLU A 54 15.18 50.12 -51.10
CA GLU A 54 16.10 49.15 -51.66
C GLU A 54 16.98 49.92 -52.65
N SER A 55 17.93 50.69 -52.12
CA SER A 55 19.06 51.18 -52.90
C SER A 55 19.94 49.98 -53.19
N ARG A 56 19.59 49.25 -54.25
CA ARG A 56 20.51 48.36 -54.95
C ARG A 56 21.65 49.22 -55.49
N SER A 57 22.69 49.40 -54.69
CA SER A 57 24.03 49.64 -55.23
C SER A 57 24.54 48.29 -55.70
N SER A 58 24.33 48.02 -56.98
CA SER A 58 25.12 47.09 -57.76
C SER A 58 26.60 47.45 -57.59
N HIS A 59 27.35 46.58 -56.93
CA HIS A 59 28.77 46.24 -57.09
C HIS A 59 29.16 45.49 -55.80
N PRO A 60 29.75 44.28 -55.86
CA PRO A 60 30.29 43.65 -54.66
C PRO A 60 31.43 44.54 -54.19
N THR A 61 31.18 45.42 -53.21
CA THR A 61 32.27 46.05 -52.47
C THR A 61 33.09 44.90 -51.97
N GLU A 62 34.27 44.68 -52.54
CA GLU A 62 35.17 43.68 -52.04
C GLU A 62 35.36 44.02 -50.57
N LEU A 63 34.69 43.23 -49.70
CA LEU A 63 34.85 43.37 -48.27
C LEU A 63 36.35 43.40 -48.04
N SER A 64 36.84 44.51 -47.48
CA SER A 64 38.25 44.68 -47.14
C SER A 64 38.74 43.38 -46.52
N CYS A 65 39.98 42.97 -46.79
CA CYS A 65 40.55 41.74 -46.24
C CYS A 65 40.27 41.60 -44.73
N GLU A 66 40.25 42.73 -44.03
CA GLU A 66 39.88 42.86 -42.61
C GLU A 66 38.43 42.44 -42.30
N ALA A 67 37.45 42.83 -43.13
CA ALA A 67 36.04 42.48 -42.94
C ALA A 67 35.75 41.00 -43.22
N LYS A 68 36.44 40.38 -44.20
CA LYS A 68 36.38 38.93 -44.46
C LYS A 68 37.02 38.13 -43.32
N ALA A 69 38.15 38.61 -42.79
CA ALA A 69 38.79 38.02 -41.63
C ALA A 69 37.91 38.12 -40.36
N ALA A 70 37.29 39.29 -40.12
CA ALA A 70 36.37 39.50 -39.01
C ALA A 70 35.15 38.56 -39.08
N LEU A 71 34.56 38.38 -40.27
CA LEU A 71 33.43 37.46 -40.46
C LEU A 71 33.85 36.00 -40.17
N THR A 72 35.03 35.59 -40.61
CA THR A 72 35.60 34.26 -40.34
C THR A 72 35.76 34.03 -38.83
N LEU A 73 36.30 35.02 -38.11
CA LEU A 73 36.45 34.98 -36.66
C LEU A 73 35.10 34.94 -35.93
N GLN A 74 34.13 35.75 -36.35
CA GLN A 74 32.78 35.76 -35.79
C GLN A 74 32.06 34.43 -35.99
N CYS A 75 32.15 33.84 -37.19
CA CYS A 75 31.61 32.51 -37.48
C CYS A 75 32.27 31.43 -36.61
N ALA A 76 33.60 31.46 -36.47
CA ALA A 76 34.34 30.53 -35.61
C ALA A 76 33.91 30.67 -34.15
N PHE A 77 33.78 31.90 -33.64
CA PHE A 77 33.37 32.17 -32.27
C PHE A 77 31.94 31.70 -31.98
N ARG A 78 30.97 32.02 -32.86
CA ARG A 78 29.58 31.51 -32.75
C ARG A 78 29.54 29.99 -32.74
N ARG A 79 30.37 29.32 -33.56
CA ARG A 79 30.46 27.86 -33.60
C ARG A 79 31.00 27.26 -32.30
N ILE A 80 32.01 27.90 -31.69
CA ILE A 80 32.55 27.50 -30.38
C ILE A 80 31.48 27.64 -29.30
N LEU A 81 30.77 28.77 -29.26
CA LEU A 81 29.68 28.99 -28.32
C LEU A 81 28.55 27.96 -28.48
N ALA A 82 28.10 27.71 -29.72
CA ALA A 82 27.05 26.72 -29.99
C ALA A 82 27.46 25.30 -29.58
N ARG A 83 28.73 24.91 -29.79
CA ARG A 83 29.27 23.61 -29.34
C ARG A 83 29.33 23.52 -27.82
N ARG A 84 29.77 24.59 -27.15
CA ARG A 84 29.81 24.65 -25.68
C ARG A 84 28.41 24.56 -25.09
N GLU A 85 27.45 25.30 -25.65
CA GLU A 85 26.05 25.27 -25.24
C GLU A 85 25.45 23.88 -25.45
N LYS A 86 25.63 23.27 -26.63
CA LYS A 86 25.15 21.90 -26.89
C LYS A 86 25.74 20.89 -25.90
N LYS A 87 27.04 20.99 -25.59
CA LYS A 87 27.70 20.11 -24.62
C LYS A 87 27.13 20.30 -23.21
N ARG A 88 26.83 21.54 -22.81
CA ARG A 88 26.16 21.85 -21.54
C ARG A 88 24.76 21.22 -21.49
N ARG A 89 23.93 21.46 -22.51
CA ARG A 89 22.57 20.88 -22.59
C ARG A 89 22.57 19.36 -22.57
N LEU A 90 23.52 18.72 -23.27
CA LEU A 90 23.63 17.27 -23.27
C LEU A 90 23.95 16.74 -21.86
N LYS A 91 24.86 17.41 -21.13
CA LYS A 91 25.18 17.04 -19.75
C LYS A 91 23.97 17.22 -18.83
N GLU A 92 23.29 18.36 -18.91
CA GLU A 92 22.08 18.62 -18.12
C GLU A 92 20.99 17.56 -18.39
N GLN A 93 20.81 17.17 -19.66
CA GLN A 93 19.87 16.11 -20.03
C GLN A 93 20.31 14.74 -19.50
N GLN A 94 21.60 14.42 -19.57
CA GLN A 94 22.15 13.18 -19.02
C GLN A 94 21.94 13.11 -17.51
N GLU A 95 22.31 14.17 -16.79
CA GLU A 95 22.13 14.28 -15.34
C GLU A 95 20.66 14.17 -14.94
N TYR A 96 19.75 14.79 -15.72
CA TYR A 96 18.31 14.67 -15.52
C TYR A 96 17.84 13.22 -15.70
N ASN A 97 18.22 12.56 -16.81
CA ASN A 97 17.83 11.18 -17.07
C ASN A 97 18.35 10.23 -15.98
N GLU A 98 19.60 10.41 -15.55
CA GLU A 98 20.20 9.61 -14.46
C GLU A 98 19.50 9.84 -13.12
N LEU A 99 19.09 11.08 -12.83
CA LEU A 99 18.30 11.38 -11.64
C LEU A 99 16.93 10.70 -11.72
N MET A 100 16.24 10.81 -12.86
CA MET A 100 14.94 10.17 -13.07
C MET A 100 15.04 8.65 -12.93
N ASP A 101 16.04 8.01 -13.53
CA ASP A 101 16.28 6.57 -13.41
C ASP A 101 16.52 6.14 -11.95
N ARG A 102 17.29 6.93 -11.19
CA ARG A 102 17.52 6.66 -9.76
C ARG A 102 16.22 6.74 -8.97
N LEU A 103 15.45 7.81 -9.14
CA LEU A 103 14.17 7.99 -8.46
C LEU A 103 13.17 6.87 -8.80
N GLN A 104 13.10 6.48 -10.07
CA GLN A 104 12.23 5.38 -10.50
C GLN A 104 12.64 4.05 -9.87
N ARG A 105 13.95 3.75 -9.81
CA ARG A 105 14.46 2.53 -9.16
C ARG A 105 14.19 2.55 -7.66
N GLU A 106 14.42 3.67 -6.99
CA GLU A 106 14.14 3.82 -5.55
C GLU A 106 12.65 3.63 -5.25
N ALA A 107 11.77 4.25 -6.04
CA ALA A 107 10.33 4.09 -5.92
C ALA A 107 9.89 2.63 -6.14
N PHE A 108 10.46 1.96 -7.15
CA PHE A 108 10.18 0.54 -7.42
C PHE A 108 10.64 -0.37 -6.26
N VAL A 109 11.86 -0.17 -5.76
CA VAL A 109 12.38 -0.92 -4.62
C VAL A 109 11.54 -0.69 -3.37
N ALA A 110 11.11 0.54 -3.11
CA ALA A 110 10.23 0.86 -1.98
C ALA A 110 8.88 0.15 -2.10
N LEU A 111 8.29 0.10 -3.30
CA LEU A 111 7.04 -0.62 -3.57
C LEU A 111 7.17 -2.12 -3.31
N VAL A 112 8.21 -2.76 -3.86
CA VAL A 112 8.45 -4.20 -3.66
C VAL A 112 8.72 -4.52 -2.19
N LYS A 113 9.49 -3.68 -1.48
CA LYS A 113 9.72 -3.86 -0.03
C LYS A 113 8.42 -3.78 0.76
N ARG A 114 7.57 -2.79 0.47
CA ARG A 114 6.27 -2.65 1.13
C ARG A 114 5.39 -3.88 0.89
N GLU A 115 5.35 -4.39 -0.34
CA GLU A 115 4.60 -5.59 -0.68
C GLU A 115 5.12 -6.83 0.06
N GLN A 116 6.44 -7.01 0.13
CA GLN A 116 7.07 -8.10 0.89
C GLN A 116 6.77 -8.00 2.39
N GLU A 117 6.88 -6.80 2.97
CA GLU A 117 6.54 -6.58 4.38
C GLU A 117 5.07 -6.83 4.68
N GLU A 118 4.15 -6.41 3.81
CA GLU A 118 2.72 -6.69 3.93
C GLU A 118 2.45 -8.20 3.86
N ALA A 119 3.05 -8.90 2.89
CA ALA A 119 2.95 -10.36 2.77
C ALA A 119 3.54 -11.09 3.99
N GLU A 120 4.65 -10.61 4.55
CA GLU A 120 5.22 -11.17 5.79
C GLU A 120 4.32 -10.92 7.00
N ARG A 121 3.72 -9.73 7.11
CA ARG A 121 2.75 -9.42 8.18
C ARG A 121 1.53 -10.31 8.07
N GLU A 122 1.03 -10.55 6.86
CA GLU A 122 -0.10 -11.47 6.63
C GLU A 122 0.25 -12.91 7.02
N ARG A 123 1.42 -13.41 6.58
CA ARG A 123 1.89 -14.75 6.98
C ARG A 123 2.05 -14.89 8.49
N LYS A 124 2.65 -13.89 9.15
CA LYS A 124 2.80 -13.88 10.62
C LYS A 124 1.45 -13.88 11.34
N LYS A 125 0.47 -13.11 10.85
CA LYS A 125 -0.90 -13.11 11.39
C LYS A 125 -1.59 -14.45 11.19
N GLU A 126 -1.51 -15.02 9.99
CA GLU A 126 -2.11 -16.33 9.68
C GLU A 126 -1.48 -17.45 10.52
N GLU A 127 -0.16 -17.43 10.72
CA GLU A 127 0.55 -18.38 11.60
C GLU A 127 0.13 -18.22 13.06
N GLU A 128 -0.01 -16.98 13.55
CA GLU A 128 -0.49 -16.70 14.91
C GLU A 128 -1.94 -17.17 15.11
N GLU A 129 -2.82 -16.91 14.14
CA GLU A 129 -4.21 -17.39 14.15
C GLU A 129 -4.28 -18.92 14.14
N LYS A 130 -3.50 -19.58 13.27
CA LYS A 130 -3.39 -21.04 13.26
C LYS A 130 -2.86 -21.58 14.57
N ARG A 131 -1.90 -20.91 15.21
CA ARG A 131 -1.38 -21.29 16.52
C ARG A 131 -2.48 -21.20 17.58
N LYS A 132 -3.22 -20.08 17.64
CA LYS A 132 -4.36 -19.89 18.56
C LYS A 132 -5.44 -20.95 18.36
N GLN A 133 -5.80 -21.25 17.11
CA GLN A 133 -6.77 -22.30 16.79
C GLN A 133 -6.31 -23.68 17.26
N ARG A 134 -5.03 -24.02 17.07
CA ARG A 134 -4.46 -25.28 17.56
C ARG A 134 -4.49 -25.36 19.09
N GLU A 135 -4.14 -24.28 19.79
CA GLU A 135 -4.21 -24.22 21.25
C GLU A 135 -5.66 -24.36 21.76
N GLU A 136 -6.63 -23.73 21.10
CA GLU A 136 -8.04 -23.88 21.43
C GLU A 136 -8.55 -25.31 21.17
N GLN A 137 -8.20 -25.91 20.03
CA GLN A 137 -8.53 -27.31 19.73
C GLN A 137 -7.89 -28.27 20.73
N GLN A 138 -6.63 -28.04 21.11
CA GLN A 138 -5.96 -28.83 22.13
C GLN A 138 -6.63 -28.69 23.50
N ARG A 139 -7.11 -27.49 23.85
CA ARG A 139 -7.87 -27.25 25.08
C ARG A 139 -9.21 -28.00 25.07
N ARG A 140 -9.96 -27.93 23.96
CA ARG A 140 -11.22 -28.68 23.78
C ARG A 140 -10.98 -30.18 23.88
N LYS A 141 -9.92 -30.69 23.25
CA LYS A 141 -9.51 -32.10 23.34
C LYS A 141 -9.18 -32.50 24.78
N ARG A 142 -8.39 -31.70 25.51
CA ARG A 142 -8.10 -31.92 26.94
C ARG A 142 -9.37 -31.97 27.78
N MET A 143 -10.33 -31.07 27.54
CA MET A 143 -11.63 -31.09 28.23
C MET A 143 -12.40 -32.39 27.98
N LEU A 144 -12.49 -32.84 26.73
CA LEU A 144 -13.18 -34.07 26.35
C LEU A 144 -12.51 -35.31 26.93
N GLU A 145 -11.18 -35.39 26.87
CA GLU A 145 -10.39 -36.50 27.43
C GLU A 145 -10.53 -36.57 28.95
N ALA A 146 -10.41 -35.44 29.65
CA ALA A 146 -10.62 -35.38 31.09
C ALA A 146 -12.06 -35.75 31.49
N ALA A 147 -13.06 -35.40 30.67
CA ALA A 147 -14.43 -35.81 30.90
C ALA A 147 -14.63 -37.33 30.74
N PHE A 148 -14.03 -37.93 29.71
CA PHE A 148 -14.04 -39.38 29.50
C PHE A 148 -13.37 -40.15 30.64
N GLU A 149 -12.27 -39.62 31.19
CA GLU A 149 -11.56 -40.21 32.34
C GLU A 149 -12.19 -39.86 33.70
N GLY A 150 -13.08 -38.88 33.73
CA GLY A 150 -13.71 -38.37 34.95
C GLY A 150 -12.81 -37.51 35.82
N ASP A 151 -11.72 -36.95 35.27
CA ASP A 151 -10.81 -36.05 35.99
C ASP A 151 -11.41 -34.65 36.13
N VAL A 152 -12.22 -34.49 37.18
CA VAL A 152 -12.88 -33.23 37.53
C VAL A 152 -11.88 -32.09 37.80
N GLU A 153 -10.69 -32.41 38.31
CA GLU A 153 -9.70 -31.38 38.65
C GLU A 153 -9.05 -30.81 37.39
N GLU A 154 -8.71 -31.67 36.42
CA GLU A 154 -8.23 -31.24 35.10
C GLU A 154 -9.29 -30.43 34.34
N MET A 155 -10.56 -30.85 34.38
CA MET A 155 -11.65 -30.08 33.76
C MET A 155 -11.79 -28.68 34.38
N LYS A 156 -11.73 -28.55 35.70
CA LYS A 156 -11.72 -27.24 36.38
C LYS A 156 -10.48 -26.42 36.01
N ALA A 157 -9.33 -27.05 35.85
CA ALA A 157 -8.10 -26.38 35.41
C ALA A 157 -8.29 -25.79 34.00
N VAL A 158 -8.89 -26.54 33.06
CA VAL A 158 -9.22 -26.04 31.72
C VAL A 158 -10.18 -24.83 31.78
N LEU A 159 -11.23 -24.89 32.59
CA LEU A 159 -12.17 -23.77 32.75
C LEU A 159 -11.48 -22.52 33.33
N LYS A 160 -10.56 -22.72 34.27
CA LYS A 160 -9.73 -21.64 34.82
C LYS A 160 -8.81 -21.02 33.76
N GLU A 161 -8.16 -21.85 32.92
CA GLU A 161 -7.34 -21.34 31.81
C GLU A 161 -8.17 -20.45 30.87
N VAL A 162 -9.42 -20.80 30.57
CA VAL A 162 -10.33 -19.96 29.75
C VAL A 162 -10.62 -18.63 30.44
N ALA A 163 -10.93 -18.64 31.73
CA ALA A 163 -11.19 -17.42 32.50
C ALA A 163 -9.95 -16.49 32.57
N ASP A 164 -8.75 -17.08 32.65
CA ASP A 164 -7.48 -16.33 32.63
C ASP A 164 -7.21 -15.72 31.24
N LEU A 165 -7.58 -16.43 30.16
CA LEU A 165 -7.48 -15.91 28.79
C LEU A 165 -8.39 -14.71 28.56
N ASP A 166 -9.60 -14.71 29.11
CA ASP A 166 -10.49 -13.55 29.03
C ASP A 166 -9.89 -12.33 29.68
N THR A 167 -9.21 -12.50 30.81
CA THR A 167 -8.49 -11.43 31.49
C THR A 167 -7.31 -10.93 30.66
N LYS A 168 -6.55 -11.84 30.02
CA LYS A 168 -5.44 -11.47 29.12
C LYS A 168 -5.92 -10.79 27.84
N ASN A 169 -7.07 -11.17 27.32
CA ASN A 169 -7.71 -10.58 26.13
C ASN A 169 -8.37 -9.22 26.43
N GLY A 170 -8.33 -8.75 27.69
CA GLY A 170 -8.90 -7.47 28.09
C GLY A 170 -10.42 -7.48 28.23
N VAL A 171 -11.04 -8.64 28.41
CA VAL A 171 -12.48 -8.72 28.71
C VAL A 171 -12.73 -8.10 30.08
N GLY A 172 -13.46 -6.99 30.11
CA GLY A 172 -13.78 -6.26 31.34
C GLY A 172 -14.57 -7.08 32.36
N THR A 173 -14.69 -6.57 33.58
CA THR A 173 -15.53 -7.16 34.65
C THR A 173 -16.93 -6.54 34.72
N ASP A 174 -17.25 -5.65 33.78
CA ASP A 174 -18.56 -5.02 33.64
C ASP A 174 -19.63 -6.06 33.27
N GLU A 175 -20.91 -5.68 33.32
CA GLU A 175 -22.01 -6.57 32.92
C GLU A 175 -21.81 -7.18 31.53
N ASN A 176 -21.34 -6.38 30.56
CA ASN A 176 -21.02 -6.88 29.22
C ASN A 176 -19.85 -7.87 29.22
N GLY A 177 -18.82 -7.62 30.03
CA GLY A 177 -17.66 -8.51 30.13
C GLY A 177 -18.00 -9.82 30.84
N LYS A 178 -18.87 -9.79 31.85
CA LYS A 178 -19.43 -10.98 32.50
C LYS A 178 -20.20 -11.86 31.51
N VAL A 179 -21.01 -11.26 30.64
CA VAL A 179 -21.73 -11.99 29.58
C VAL A 179 -20.76 -12.70 28.63
N VAL A 180 -19.70 -12.03 28.18
CA VAL A 180 -18.68 -12.63 27.31
C VAL A 180 -17.94 -13.78 28.01
N ARG A 181 -17.54 -13.59 29.27
CA ARG A 181 -16.88 -14.63 30.07
C ARG A 181 -17.78 -15.86 30.26
N LEU A 182 -19.05 -15.64 30.57
CA LEU A 182 -20.03 -16.72 30.69
C LEU A 182 -20.20 -17.45 29.36
N GLN A 183 -20.25 -16.73 28.24
CA GLN A 183 -20.35 -17.34 26.92
C GLN A 183 -19.12 -18.22 26.60
N HIS A 184 -17.91 -17.72 26.84
CA HIS A 184 -16.69 -18.53 26.63
C HIS A 184 -16.62 -19.74 27.55
N HIS A 185 -17.07 -19.58 28.80
CA HIS A 185 -17.17 -20.67 29.76
C HIS A 185 -18.15 -21.75 29.26
N LEU A 186 -19.38 -21.38 28.92
CA LEU A 186 -20.39 -22.31 28.39
C LEU A 186 -19.94 -22.97 27.09
N ASN A 187 -19.31 -22.23 26.17
CA ASN A 187 -18.77 -22.79 24.93
C ASN A 187 -17.69 -23.85 25.17
N MET A 188 -16.97 -23.78 26.29
CA MET A 188 -15.98 -24.80 26.68
C MET A 188 -16.66 -26.02 27.31
N VAL A 189 -17.67 -25.82 28.15
CA VAL A 189 -18.45 -26.90 28.78
C VAL A 189 -19.25 -27.71 27.75
N ASP A 190 -19.86 -27.03 26.78
CA ASP A 190 -20.62 -27.63 25.66
C ASP A 190 -19.78 -27.77 24.39
N CYS A 191 -18.45 -27.89 24.51
CA CYS A 191 -17.62 -28.08 23.32
C CYS A 191 -17.90 -29.43 22.64
N THR A 192 -17.66 -29.53 21.33
CA THR A 192 -17.87 -30.78 20.58
C THR A 192 -16.60 -31.21 19.86
N ASP A 193 -16.40 -32.51 19.73
CA ASP A 193 -15.37 -33.10 18.88
C ASP A 193 -15.82 -33.19 17.39
N ALA A 194 -15.05 -33.89 16.56
CA ALA A 194 -15.38 -34.12 15.15
C ALA A 194 -16.58 -35.07 14.95
N ASN A 195 -16.90 -35.91 15.95
CA ASN A 195 -18.01 -36.84 15.93
C ASN A 195 -19.30 -36.22 16.52
N GLY A 196 -19.19 -35.05 17.15
CA GLY A 196 -20.28 -34.36 17.81
C GLY A 196 -20.39 -34.65 19.32
N ASN A 197 -19.46 -35.42 19.88
CA ASN A 197 -19.48 -35.79 21.29
C ASN A 197 -19.16 -34.57 22.14
N THR A 198 -19.97 -34.36 23.19
CA THR A 198 -19.74 -33.34 24.22
C THR A 198 -19.01 -33.92 25.43
N PRO A 199 -18.37 -33.07 26.27
CA PRO A 199 -17.82 -33.52 27.55
C PRO A 199 -18.84 -34.29 28.39
N LEU A 200 -20.13 -33.93 28.33
CA LEU A 200 -21.17 -34.63 29.08
C LEU A 200 -21.45 -36.03 28.52
N SER A 201 -21.47 -36.19 27.19
CA SER A 201 -21.62 -37.49 26.54
C SER A 201 -20.43 -38.41 26.85
N GLU A 202 -19.19 -37.87 26.83
CA GLU A 202 -17.97 -38.60 27.16
C GLU A 202 -17.94 -39.03 28.63
N ALA A 203 -18.29 -38.13 29.57
CA ALA A 203 -18.40 -38.46 30.99
C ALA A 203 -19.48 -39.52 31.28
N SER A 204 -20.58 -39.50 30.52
CA SER A 204 -21.63 -40.51 30.60
C SER A 204 -21.18 -41.85 30.04
N GLY A 205 -20.44 -41.85 28.94
CA GLY A 205 -19.82 -43.04 28.36
C GLY A 205 -18.77 -43.68 29.26
N GLY A 206 -17.97 -42.86 29.96
CA GLY A 206 -16.99 -43.32 30.96
C GLY A 206 -17.61 -43.72 32.31
N GLY A 207 -18.85 -43.31 32.58
CA GLY A 207 -19.55 -43.64 33.83
C GLY A 207 -19.11 -42.81 35.03
N HIS A 208 -18.80 -41.53 34.83
CA HIS A 208 -18.25 -40.62 35.84
C HIS A 208 -19.31 -39.64 36.38
N PRO A 209 -20.09 -40.00 37.42
CA PRO A 209 -21.17 -39.16 37.94
C PRO A 209 -20.70 -37.83 38.54
N GLU A 210 -19.47 -37.75 39.05
CA GLU A 210 -18.90 -36.48 39.55
C GLU A 210 -18.60 -35.50 38.42
N ALA A 211 -18.05 -35.98 37.29
CA ALA A 211 -17.83 -35.16 36.10
C ALA A 211 -19.16 -34.69 35.50
N ILE A 212 -20.17 -35.56 35.44
CA ILE A 212 -21.53 -35.22 35.01
C ILE A 212 -22.13 -34.12 35.90
N ARG A 213 -22.06 -34.27 37.23
CA ARG A 213 -22.53 -33.24 38.18
C ARG A 213 -21.84 -31.91 37.93
N MET A 214 -20.51 -31.91 37.83
CA MET A 214 -19.74 -30.69 37.62
C MET A 214 -20.11 -30.00 36.30
N LEU A 215 -20.26 -30.75 35.20
CA LEU A 215 -20.67 -30.18 33.91
C LEU A 215 -22.08 -29.57 33.96
N ILE A 216 -23.05 -30.24 34.59
CA ILE A 216 -24.42 -29.73 34.74
C ILE A 216 -24.44 -28.46 35.61
N GLU A 217 -23.69 -28.44 36.72
CA GLU A 217 -23.56 -27.26 37.59
C GLU A 217 -22.93 -26.06 36.87
N ASN A 218 -22.04 -26.31 35.90
CA ASN A 218 -21.42 -25.28 35.06
C ASN A 218 -22.23 -24.96 33.79
N GLY A 219 -23.47 -25.44 33.67
CA GLY A 219 -24.41 -25.07 32.62
C GLY A 219 -24.34 -25.93 31.35
N GLY A 220 -23.73 -27.11 31.41
CA GLY A 220 -23.70 -28.06 30.31
C GLY A 220 -25.09 -28.59 29.96
N ASN A 221 -25.38 -28.75 28.67
CA ASN A 221 -26.70 -29.17 28.21
C ASN A 221 -26.91 -30.68 28.42
N PRO A 222 -27.87 -31.12 29.26
CA PRO A 222 -28.14 -32.53 29.52
C PRO A 222 -28.68 -33.28 28.30
N ASN A 223 -29.20 -32.58 27.30
CA ASN A 223 -29.70 -33.15 26.06
C ASN A 223 -28.65 -33.12 24.92
N SER A 224 -27.39 -32.82 25.25
CA SER A 224 -26.30 -32.98 24.28
C SER A 224 -26.08 -34.46 23.97
N ARG A 225 -25.78 -34.76 22.70
CA ARG A 225 -25.74 -36.12 22.15
C ARG A 225 -24.32 -36.63 22.00
#